data_AF-A0A1J3HH59-F1
#
_entry.id   AF-A0A1J3HH59-F1
#
_cell.length_a   1.000
_cell.length_b   1.000
_cell.length_c   1.000
_cell.angle_alpha   90.00
_cell.angle_beta   90.00
_cell.angle_gamma   90.00
#
_symmetry.space_group_name_H-M   'P 1'
#
loop_
_entity.id
_entity.type
_entity.pdbx_description
1 polymer ?
#
loop_
_entity_poly.entity_id
_entity_poly.type
_entity_poly.pdbx_seq_one_letter_code
_entity_poly.pdbx_strand_id
1 'polypeptide(L)'
;TKRTQSSVFITERFSPSGHPVDREYKILNLLDFTSKRKRMSAIVRDEEGQILLLCKGADSIIFERLSKKGKDYLGSTTKHLNEYGEAGLRTLALGYRKLDETEYSAWNSEFHKAKTSVGADRDEMLEKVSDMMEKELILVGATAVEDKLQKGVPQCIDKLAQAGLKIWVLTGDKMETAINIGYA
;
A
#
# COMPACT_ATOMS: atom_id res chain seq x y z
N THR A 1 -14.84 -10.33 5.95
CA THR A 1 -14.43 -9.04 6.51
C THR A 1 -15.56 -8.05 6.35
N LYS A 2 -16.06 -7.48 7.44
CA LYS A 2 -17.08 -6.42 7.42
C LYS A 2 -16.36 -5.08 7.60
N ARG A 3 -16.73 -4.05 6.85
CA ARG A 3 -16.11 -2.72 6.92
C ARG A 3 -17.20 -1.64 6.98
N THR A 4 -16.97 -0.64 7.83
CA THR A 4 -17.71 0.63 7.85
C THR A 4 -16.76 1.77 7.47
N GLN A 5 -17.24 3.01 7.46
CA GLN A 5 -16.35 4.17 7.25
C GLN A 5 -15.33 4.34 8.38
N SER A 6 -15.67 3.91 9.61
CA SER A 6 -14.88 4.13 10.82
C SER A 6 -14.21 2.88 11.37
N SER A 7 -14.58 1.68 10.92
CA SER A 7 -14.10 0.43 11.52
C SER A 7 -13.94 -0.69 10.49
N VAL A 8 -13.02 -1.61 10.77
CA VAL A 8 -12.83 -2.87 10.05
C VAL A 8 -12.93 -4.03 11.03
N PHE A 9 -13.72 -5.05 10.69
CA PHE A 9 -13.88 -6.26 11.48
C PHE A 9 -13.12 -7.41 10.80
N ILE A 10 -12.15 -7.98 11.52
CA ILE A 10 -11.27 -9.04 11.05
C ILE A 10 -11.47 -10.27 11.92
N THR A 11 -11.67 -11.42 11.29
CA THR A 11 -11.68 -12.71 11.99
C THR A 11 -10.27 -13.28 12.01
N GLU A 12 -9.63 -13.25 13.16
CA GLU A 12 -8.34 -13.89 13.41
C GLU A 12 -8.54 -15.39 13.53
N ARG A 13 -8.06 -16.15 12.54
CA ARG A 13 -8.17 -17.61 12.54
C ARG A 13 -7.12 -18.31 13.40
N PHE A 14 -6.04 -17.61 13.75
CA PHE A 14 -4.90 -18.13 14.51
C PHE A 14 -4.74 -17.37 15.82
N SER A 15 -5.79 -17.40 16.65
CA SER A 15 -5.71 -16.82 18.00
C SER A 15 -4.97 -17.78 18.95
N PRO A 16 -4.42 -17.27 20.08
CA PRO A 16 -3.81 -18.11 21.11
C PRO A 16 -4.76 -19.15 21.72
N SER A 17 -6.08 -18.93 21.63
CA SER A 17 -7.10 -19.86 22.14
C SER A 17 -7.46 -20.96 21.14
N GLY A 18 -6.91 -20.95 19.91
CA GLY A 18 -7.19 -21.93 18.87
C GLY A 18 -8.57 -21.78 18.20
N HIS A 19 -9.36 -20.80 18.64
CA HIS A 19 -10.68 -20.49 18.07
C HIS A 19 -10.64 -19.19 17.26
N PRO A 20 -11.43 -19.07 16.18
CA PRO A 20 -11.57 -17.80 15.48
C PRO A 20 -12.07 -16.71 16.43
N VAL A 21 -11.38 -15.57 16.47
CA VAL A 21 -11.78 -14.40 17.25
C VAL A 21 -12.06 -13.26 16.29
N ASP A 22 -13.22 -12.64 16.42
CA ASP A 22 -13.53 -11.41 15.69
C ASP A 22 -12.94 -10.22 16.44
N ARG A 23 -12.20 -9.37 15.74
CA ARG A 23 -11.62 -8.14 16.26
C ARG A 23 -12.11 -6.93 15.48
N GLU A 24 -12.40 -5.87 16.19
CA GLU A 24 -12.66 -4.55 15.64
C GLU A 24 -11.38 -3.69 15.63
N TYR A 25 -11.08 -3.10 14.48
CA TYR A 25 -10.08 -2.06 14.33
C TYR A 25 -10.75 -0.75 13.94
N LYS A 26 -10.59 0.29 14.75
CA LYS A 26 -11.07 1.64 14.44
C LYS A 26 -10.10 2.33 13.50
N ILE A 27 -10.59 2.83 12.37
CA ILE A 27 -9.82 3.64 11.43
C ILE A 27 -9.73 5.06 11.97
N LEU A 28 -8.52 5.49 12.29
CA LEU A 28 -8.24 6.84 12.77
C LEU A 28 -7.99 7.80 11.59
N ASN A 29 -7.07 7.45 10.70
CA ASN A 29 -6.77 8.23 9.50
C ASN A 29 -6.46 7.31 8.31
N LEU A 30 -6.76 7.81 7.13
CA LEU A 30 -6.31 7.24 5.86
C LEU A 30 -5.40 8.26 5.18
N LEU A 31 -4.23 7.80 4.75
CA LEU A 31 -3.29 8.56 3.93
C LEU A 31 -3.41 8.00 2.52
N ASP A 32 -4.18 8.70 1.67
CA ASP A 32 -4.59 8.21 0.36
C ASP A 32 -3.44 8.03 -0.61
N PHE A 33 -3.59 7.07 -1.52
CA PHE A 33 -2.63 6.87 -2.59
C PHE A 33 -2.56 8.08 -3.53
N THR A 34 -1.35 8.48 -3.92
CA THR A 34 -1.12 9.41 -5.03
C THR A 34 0.01 8.89 -5.92
N SER A 35 -0.04 9.21 -7.21
CA SER A 35 1.02 8.81 -8.15
C SER A 35 2.39 9.38 -7.78
N LYS A 36 2.42 10.53 -7.08
CA LYS A 36 3.65 11.16 -6.57
C LYS A 36 4.27 10.34 -5.44
N ARG A 37 3.44 9.88 -4.49
CA ARG A 37 3.92 9.22 -3.26
C ARG A 37 4.06 7.70 -3.39
N LYS A 38 3.32 7.08 -4.32
CA LYS A 38 3.33 5.64 -4.67
C LYS A 38 3.14 4.69 -3.47
N ARG A 39 2.41 5.14 -2.45
CA ARG A 39 2.07 4.40 -1.22
C ARG A 39 0.74 4.88 -0.66
N MET A 40 0.14 4.05 0.19
CA MET A 40 -1.07 4.34 0.95
C MET A 40 -0.88 3.81 2.37
N SER A 41 -1.43 4.53 3.34
CA SER A 41 -1.40 4.07 4.74
C SER A 41 -2.76 4.19 5.42
N ALA A 42 -2.98 3.33 6.40
CA ALA A 42 -4.10 3.38 7.33
C ALA A 42 -3.55 3.41 8.75
N ILE A 43 -4.01 4.37 9.54
CA ILE A 43 -3.78 4.40 10.98
C ILE A 43 -5.00 3.81 11.66
N VAL A 44 -4.81 2.78 12.46
CA VAL A 44 -5.88 2.06 13.14
C VAL A 44 -5.61 1.94 14.64
N ARG A 45 -6.67 1.78 15.41
CA ARG A 45 -6.63 1.45 16.84
C ARG A 45 -7.33 0.12 17.07
N ASP A 46 -6.67 -0.80 17.75
CA ASP A 46 -7.26 -2.07 18.17
C ASP A 46 -8.10 -1.92 19.46
N GLU A 47 -8.68 -3.02 19.93
CA GLU A 47 -9.56 -3.06 21.10
C GLU A 47 -8.79 -2.80 22.40
N GLU A 48 -7.50 -3.14 22.42
CA GLU A 48 -6.57 -2.90 23.52
C GLU A 48 -6.04 -1.44 23.55
N GLY A 49 -6.39 -0.63 22.54
CA GLY A 49 -6.04 0.78 22.46
C GLY A 49 -4.68 1.06 21.79
N GLN A 50 -3.98 0.03 21.29
CA GLN A 50 -2.73 0.19 20.58
C GLN A 50 -2.99 0.81 19.19
N ILE A 51 -2.16 1.79 18.83
CA ILE A 51 -2.24 2.44 17.52
C ILE A 51 -1.21 1.82 16.57
N LEU A 52 -1.67 1.46 15.38
CA LEU A 52 -0.86 0.89 14.31
C LEU A 52 -0.98 1.76 13.06
N LEU A 53 0.16 2.18 12.53
CA LEU A 53 0.28 2.62 11.14
C LEU A 53 0.56 1.40 10.27
N LEU A 54 -0.30 1.15 9.29
CA LEU A 54 -0.13 0.13 8.27
C LEU A 54 0.12 0.82 6.93
N CYS A 55 1.24 0.52 6.27
CA CYS A 55 1.65 1.15 5.02
C CYS A 55 1.86 0.09 3.93
N LYS A 56 1.34 0.36 2.74
CA LYS A 56 1.57 -0.45 1.54
C LYS A 56 1.97 0.43 0.37
N GLY A 57 2.90 -0.04 -0.47
CA GLY A 57 3.36 0.74 -1.61
C GLY A 57 4.37 0.01 -2.47
N ALA A 58 4.96 0.75 -3.42
CA ALA A 58 6.09 0.27 -4.19
C ALA A 58 7.25 -0.11 -3.25
N ASP A 59 7.96 -1.17 -3.59
CA ASP A 59 9.07 -1.73 -2.81
C ASP A 59 10.15 -0.70 -2.51
N SER A 60 10.66 0.01 -3.52
CA SER A 60 11.65 1.08 -3.32
C SER A 60 11.18 2.14 -2.32
N ILE A 61 9.91 2.52 -2.38
CA ILE A 61 9.31 3.55 -1.54
C ILE A 61 9.18 3.10 -0.09
N ILE A 62 8.78 1.85 0.14
CA ILE A 62 8.67 1.28 1.48
C ILE A 62 10.06 1.03 2.07
N PHE A 63 11.02 0.54 1.28
CA PHE A 63 12.37 0.19 1.75
C PHE A 63 13.17 1.40 2.25
N GLU A 64 12.98 2.56 1.61
CA GLU A 64 13.56 3.84 2.06
C GLU A 64 13.02 4.32 3.42
N ARG A 65 11.84 3.83 3.82
CA ARG A 65 11.12 4.24 5.03
C ARG A 65 11.27 3.25 6.19
N LEU A 66 11.96 2.12 5.98
CA LEU A 66 12.20 1.13 7.01
C LEU A 66 13.22 1.65 8.04
N SER A 67 12.91 1.44 9.32
CA SER A 67 13.88 1.62 10.41
C SER A 67 15.07 0.67 10.26
N LYS A 68 16.17 0.95 10.95
CA LYS A 68 17.35 0.05 10.95
C LYS A 68 17.01 -1.37 11.44
N LYS A 69 16.13 -1.47 12.44
CA LYS A 69 15.65 -2.75 13.01
C LYS A 69 14.48 -3.35 12.23
N GLY A 70 13.90 -2.61 11.30
CA GLY A 70 12.76 -3.04 10.48
C GLY A 70 13.15 -3.75 9.19
N LYS A 71 14.43 -4.11 9.03
CA LYS A 71 15.02 -4.64 7.77
C LYS A 71 15.38 -6.12 7.84
N ASP A 72 15.01 -6.83 8.91
CA ASP A 72 15.42 -8.22 9.15
C ASP A 72 15.13 -9.15 7.96
N TYR A 73 13.99 -8.96 7.28
CA TYR A 73 13.58 -9.75 6.11
C TYR A 73 13.79 -9.04 4.77
N LEU A 74 14.57 -7.95 4.72
CA LEU A 74 14.70 -7.13 3.52
C LEU A 74 15.30 -7.92 2.36
N GLY A 75 16.40 -8.67 2.61
CA GLY A 75 17.08 -9.43 1.56
C GLY A 75 16.19 -10.49 0.90
N SER A 76 15.51 -11.31 1.71
CA SER A 76 14.59 -12.34 1.20
C SER A 76 13.37 -11.72 0.50
N THR A 77 12.81 -10.64 1.05
CA THR A 77 11.64 -9.98 0.47
C THR A 77 11.96 -9.35 -0.87
N THR A 78 13.12 -8.70 -1.01
CA THR A 78 13.60 -8.14 -2.29
C THR A 78 13.72 -9.22 -3.36
N LYS A 79 14.28 -10.39 -3.01
CA LYS A 79 14.39 -11.52 -3.94
C LYS A 79 13.01 -11.96 -4.43
N HIS A 80 12.05 -12.21 -3.53
CA HIS A 80 10.70 -12.62 -3.92
C HIS A 80 9.97 -11.56 -4.77
N LEU A 81 10.13 -10.27 -4.44
CA LEU A 81 9.54 -9.18 -5.21
C LEU A 81 10.06 -9.11 -6.65
N ASN A 82 11.34 -9.43 -6.87
CA ASN A 82 11.92 -9.51 -8.20
C ASN A 82 11.36 -10.72 -8.96
N GLU A 83 11.35 -11.90 -8.34
CA GLU A 83 10.78 -13.12 -8.93
C GLU A 83 9.29 -12.93 -9.31
N TYR A 84 8.51 -12.24 -8.47
CA TYR A 84 7.12 -11.93 -8.75
C TYR A 84 6.96 -10.93 -9.91
N GLY A 85 7.83 -9.93 -10.00
CA GLY A 85 7.84 -8.98 -11.11
C GLY A 85 8.19 -9.64 -12.44
N GLU A 86 9.20 -10.52 -12.44
CA GLU A 86 9.61 -11.35 -13.58
C GLU A 86 8.48 -12.30 -14.03
N ALA A 87 7.67 -12.79 -13.10
CA ALA A 87 6.48 -13.58 -13.37
C ALA A 87 5.25 -12.74 -13.81
N GLY A 88 5.39 -11.41 -13.94
CA GLY A 88 4.32 -10.52 -14.41
C GLY A 88 3.28 -10.19 -13.35
N LEU A 89 3.54 -10.48 -12.08
CA LEU A 89 2.63 -10.18 -10.98
C LEU A 89 2.82 -8.74 -10.51
N ARG A 90 1.73 -8.08 -10.15
CA ARG A 90 1.78 -6.78 -9.48
C ARG A 90 2.21 -6.95 -8.04
N THR A 91 3.30 -6.29 -7.68
CA THR A 91 3.91 -6.41 -6.36
C THR A 91 3.66 -5.18 -5.48
N LEU A 92 3.43 -5.40 -4.19
CA LEU A 92 3.49 -4.35 -3.17
C LEU A 92 4.34 -4.82 -1.99
N ALA A 93 5.10 -3.90 -1.39
CA ALA A 93 5.72 -4.11 -0.09
C ALA A 93 4.79 -3.58 1.02
N LEU A 94 4.83 -4.26 2.17
CA LEU A 94 4.01 -3.96 3.34
C LEU A 94 4.91 -3.66 4.55
N GLY A 95 4.66 -2.55 5.21
CA GLY A 95 5.32 -2.18 6.45
C GLY A 95 4.32 -1.71 7.51
N TYR A 96 4.70 -1.80 8.77
CA TYR A 96 3.91 -1.24 9.86
C TYR A 96 4.77 -0.49 10.87
N ARG A 97 4.13 0.33 11.70
CA ARG A 97 4.75 0.96 12.85
C ARG A 97 3.76 1.05 14.00
N LYS A 98 4.22 0.73 15.21
CA LYS A 98 3.46 1.01 16.44
C LYS A 98 3.65 2.48 16.79
N LEU A 99 2.55 3.18 17.03
CA LEU A 99 2.55 4.57 17.44
C LEU A 99 2.15 4.67 18.90
N ASP A 100 2.78 5.59 19.62
CA ASP A 100 2.29 5.97 20.93
C ASP A 100 1.15 7.01 20.80
N GLU A 101 0.31 7.10 21.84
CA GLU A 101 -0.86 8.00 21.82
C GLU A 101 -0.45 9.47 21.70
N THR A 102 0.68 9.86 22.29
CA THR A 102 1.18 11.24 22.31
C THR A 102 1.69 11.69 20.94
N GLU A 103 2.45 10.85 20.26
CA GLU A 103 2.96 11.01 18.90
C GLU A 103 1.79 11.11 17.94
N TYR A 104 0.85 10.16 18.02
CA TYR A 104 -0.33 10.18 17.16
C TYR A 104 -1.17 11.44 17.38
N SER A 105 -1.44 11.83 18.62
CA SER A 105 -2.25 13.02 18.92
C SER A 105 -1.59 14.30 18.41
N ALA A 106 -0.28 14.46 18.62
CA ALA A 106 0.48 15.60 18.12
C ALA A 106 0.46 15.66 16.59
N TRP A 107 0.72 14.52 15.93
CA TRP A 107 0.67 14.43 14.48
C TRP A 107 -0.73 14.70 13.92
N ASN A 108 -1.79 14.15 14.53
CA ASN A 108 -3.16 14.28 14.04
C ASN A 108 -3.66 15.74 14.14
N SER A 109 -3.19 16.50 15.13
CA SER A 109 -3.44 17.95 15.19
C SER A 109 -2.89 18.66 13.95
N GLU A 110 -1.64 18.39 13.56
CA GLU A 110 -1.02 18.96 12.36
C GLU A 110 -1.67 18.44 11.06
N PHE A 111 -2.02 17.15 11.02
CA PHE A 111 -2.73 16.57 9.89
C PHE A 111 -4.11 17.19 9.70
N HIS A 112 -4.85 17.43 10.79
CA HIS A 112 -6.15 18.08 10.73
C HIS A 112 -6.02 19.52 10.22
N LYS A 113 -5.06 20.29 10.73
CA LYS A 113 -4.77 21.64 10.21
C LYS A 113 -4.47 21.64 8.72
N ALA A 114 -3.62 20.72 8.25
CA ALA A 114 -3.31 20.56 6.83
C ALA A 114 -4.54 20.14 6.00
N LYS A 115 -5.43 19.31 6.55
CA LYS A 115 -6.65 18.86 5.87
C LYS A 115 -7.70 19.96 5.74
N THR A 116 -7.81 20.83 6.75
CA THR A 116 -8.76 21.95 6.78
C THR A 116 -8.22 23.21 6.10
N SER A 117 -6.94 23.26 5.71
CA SER A 117 -6.38 24.41 5.02
C SER A 117 -7.02 24.60 3.64
N VAL A 118 -7.21 25.87 3.26
CA VAL A 118 -7.81 26.27 1.99
C VAL A 118 -6.73 26.99 1.19
N GLY A 119 -6.42 26.48 0.00
CA GLY A 119 -5.40 27.06 -0.88
C GLY A 119 -4.68 26.00 -1.70
N ALA A 120 -3.81 26.47 -2.62
CA ALA A 120 -3.02 25.60 -3.49
C ALA A 120 -2.02 24.72 -2.72
N ASP A 121 -1.58 25.16 -1.53
CA ASP A 121 -0.55 24.48 -0.74
C ASP A 121 -1.08 23.29 0.08
N ARG A 122 -2.41 23.07 0.09
CA ARG A 122 -3.06 22.02 0.90
C ARG A 122 -2.45 20.64 0.65
N ASP A 123 -2.30 20.28 -0.62
CA ASP A 123 -1.83 18.96 -1.01
C ASP A 123 -0.33 18.77 -0.68
N GLU A 124 0.46 19.84 -0.72
CA GLU A 124 1.86 19.82 -0.28
C GLU A 124 1.99 19.67 1.23
N MET A 125 1.17 20.40 2.01
CA MET A 125 1.11 20.26 3.47
C MET A 125 0.70 18.84 3.88
N LEU A 126 -0.32 18.28 3.23
CA LEU A 126 -0.77 16.91 3.48
C LEU A 126 0.32 15.89 3.16
N GLU A 127 1.04 16.04 2.04
CA GLU A 127 2.15 15.13 1.71
C GLU A 127 3.28 15.24 2.73
N LYS A 128 3.65 16.46 3.14
CA LYS A 128 4.70 16.67 4.15
C LYS A 128 4.33 16.02 5.49
N VAL A 129 3.10 16.23 5.96
CA VAL A 129 2.63 15.65 7.22
C VAL A 129 2.50 14.13 7.12
N SER A 130 2.05 13.61 5.98
CA SER A 130 1.99 12.17 5.73
C SER A 130 3.39 11.53 5.73
N ASP A 131 4.36 12.14 5.03
CA ASP A 131 5.74 11.63 4.96
C ASP A 131 6.40 11.57 6.35
N MET A 132 6.14 12.54 7.23
CA MET A 132 6.65 12.50 8.61
C MET A 132 6.16 11.27 9.40
N MET A 133 4.91 10.86 9.21
CA MET A 133 4.31 9.70 9.91
C MET A 133 4.80 8.35 9.37
N GLU A 134 5.18 8.30 8.10
CA GLU A 134 5.49 7.06 7.38
C GLU A 134 6.99 6.72 7.38
N LYS A 135 7.67 6.99 8.49
CA LYS A 135 9.09 6.67 8.70
C LYS A 135 9.24 5.60 9.77
N GLU A 136 10.45 5.05 9.89
CA GLU A 136 10.78 4.03 10.89
C GLU A 136 9.86 2.80 10.85
N LEU A 137 9.45 2.40 9.65
CA LEU A 137 8.58 1.23 9.45
C LEU A 137 9.35 -0.08 9.75
N ILE A 138 8.59 -1.12 10.09
CA ILE A 138 9.04 -2.51 10.19
C ILE A 138 8.46 -3.26 9.00
N LEU A 139 9.31 -3.90 8.21
CA LEU A 139 8.89 -4.69 7.06
C LEU A 139 8.12 -5.92 7.53
N VAL A 140 6.90 -6.09 7.00
CA VAL A 140 6.08 -7.29 7.21
C VAL A 140 6.34 -8.29 6.11
N GLY A 141 6.41 -7.83 4.86
CA GLY A 141 6.61 -8.69 3.70
C GLY A 141 6.10 -8.03 2.42
N ALA A 142 5.66 -8.87 1.49
CA ALA A 142 5.20 -8.44 0.17
C ALA A 142 3.93 -9.20 -0.26
N THR A 143 3.17 -8.59 -1.17
CA THR A 143 2.07 -9.23 -1.88
C THR A 143 2.39 -9.30 -3.36
N ALA A 144 1.92 -10.36 -4.02
CA ALA A 144 1.92 -10.48 -5.47
C ALA A 144 0.49 -10.77 -5.94
N VAL A 145 -0.01 -9.97 -6.87
CA VAL A 145 -1.37 -10.07 -7.39
C VAL A 145 -1.28 -10.26 -8.89
N GLU A 146 -1.90 -11.32 -9.40
CA GLU A 146 -2.06 -11.53 -10.84
C GLU A 146 -3.09 -10.53 -11.38
N ASP A 147 -2.69 -9.72 -12.37
CA ASP A 147 -3.62 -8.86 -13.09
C ASP A 147 -4.07 -9.57 -14.37
N LYS A 148 -5.26 -10.16 -14.34
CA LYS A 148 -5.79 -10.85 -15.51
C LYS A 148 -6.28 -9.83 -16.52
N LEU A 149 -5.86 -10.04 -17.77
CA LEU A 149 -6.44 -9.31 -18.90
C LEU A 149 -7.96 -9.51 -18.94
N GLN A 150 -8.67 -8.45 -19.29
CA GLN A 150 -10.10 -8.55 -19.51
C GLN A 150 -10.38 -9.49 -20.69
N LYS A 151 -11.48 -10.23 -20.61
CA LYS A 151 -11.90 -11.13 -21.68
C LYS A 151 -12.02 -10.36 -23.00
N GLY A 152 -11.36 -10.82 -24.05
CA GLY A 152 -11.43 -10.22 -25.38
C GLY A 152 -10.31 -9.21 -25.68
N VAL A 153 -9.48 -8.82 -24.69
CA VAL A 153 -8.40 -7.85 -24.90
C VAL A 153 -7.37 -8.34 -25.93
N PRO A 154 -6.84 -9.57 -25.86
CA PRO A 154 -5.87 -10.05 -26.86
C PRO A 154 -6.44 -10.03 -28.28
N GLN A 155 -7.69 -10.48 -28.45
CA GLN A 155 -8.37 -10.51 -29.76
C GLN A 155 -8.66 -9.10 -30.29
N CYS A 156 -8.94 -8.15 -29.41
CA CYS A 156 -9.14 -6.75 -29.80
C CYS A 156 -7.84 -6.12 -30.28
N ILE A 157 -6.76 -6.28 -29.51
CA ILE A 157 -5.42 -5.76 -29.84
C ILE A 157 -4.96 -6.32 -31.19
N ASP A 158 -5.11 -7.63 -31.42
CA ASP A 158 -4.77 -8.29 -32.69
C ASP A 158 -5.56 -7.71 -33.87
N LYS A 159 -6.89 -7.55 -33.75
CA LYS A 159 -7.72 -6.95 -34.82
C LYS A 159 -7.34 -5.51 -35.13
N LEU A 160 -7.06 -4.70 -34.09
CA LEU A 160 -6.63 -3.31 -34.25
C LEU A 160 -5.26 -3.25 -34.94
N ALA A 161 -4.32 -4.12 -34.56
CA ALA A 161 -3.02 -4.22 -35.19
C ALA A 161 -3.10 -4.65 -36.67
N GLN A 162 -3.95 -5.64 -36.99
CA GLN A 162 -4.22 -6.07 -38.38
C GLN A 162 -4.86 -4.97 -39.22
N ALA A 163 -5.64 -4.07 -38.61
CA ALA A 163 -6.17 -2.88 -39.26
C ALA A 163 -5.12 -1.77 -39.48
N GLY A 164 -3.85 -2.01 -39.12
CA GLY A 164 -2.75 -1.06 -39.29
C GLY A 164 -2.64 0.00 -38.19
N LEU A 165 -3.38 -0.15 -37.07
CA LEU A 165 -3.32 0.77 -35.96
C LEU A 165 -2.12 0.46 -35.06
N LYS A 166 -1.37 1.51 -34.70
CA LYS A 166 -0.25 1.40 -33.75
C LYS A 166 -0.77 1.57 -32.33
N ILE A 167 -0.46 0.62 -31.46
CA ILE A 167 -0.95 0.57 -30.07
C ILE A 167 0.21 0.91 -29.14
N TRP A 168 -0.02 1.86 -28.24
CA TRP A 168 0.96 2.31 -27.25
C TRP A 168 0.36 2.08 -25.86
N VAL A 169 1.08 1.35 -25.01
CA VAL A 169 0.67 1.09 -23.63
C VAL A 169 1.45 2.02 -22.71
N LEU A 170 0.74 2.91 -22.02
CA LEU A 170 1.29 3.79 -20.99
C LEU A 170 0.94 3.17 -19.63
N THR A 171 1.94 2.72 -18.88
CA THR A 171 1.73 2.10 -17.56
C THR A 171 2.70 2.65 -16.52
N GLY A 172 2.25 2.67 -15.27
CA GLY A 172 3.06 3.00 -14.08
C GLY A 172 3.59 1.77 -13.35
N ASP A 173 3.34 0.57 -13.88
CA ASP A 173 3.89 -0.69 -13.36
C ASP A 173 5.41 -0.79 -13.62
N LYS A 174 6.04 -1.78 -12.99
CA LYS A 174 7.43 -2.13 -13.30
C LYS A 174 7.58 -2.54 -14.76
N MET A 175 8.78 -2.35 -15.31
CA MET A 175 9.08 -2.64 -16.71
C MET A 175 8.80 -4.12 -17.03
N GLU A 176 9.18 -5.02 -16.14
CA GLU A 176 8.99 -6.46 -16.26
C GLU A 176 7.51 -6.83 -16.31
N THR A 177 6.69 -6.22 -15.45
CA THR A 177 5.24 -6.40 -15.45
C THR A 177 4.61 -5.89 -16.75
N ALA A 178 5.04 -4.72 -17.24
CA ALA A 178 4.55 -4.15 -18.49
C ALA A 178 4.87 -5.05 -19.70
N ILE A 179 6.09 -5.60 -19.73
CA ILE A 179 6.52 -6.54 -20.76
C ILE A 179 5.67 -7.80 -20.72
N ASN A 180 5.45 -8.39 -19.54
CA ASN A 180 4.64 -9.59 -19.38
C ASN A 180 3.17 -9.36 -19.78
N ILE A 181 2.59 -8.22 -19.42
CA ILE A 181 1.24 -7.84 -19.89
C ILE A 181 1.20 -7.68 -21.41
N GLY A 182 2.28 -7.18 -22.03
CA GLY A 182 2.39 -7.06 -23.49
C GLY A 182 2.53 -8.40 -24.21
N TYR A 183 3.05 -9.44 -23.55
CA TYR A 183 3.12 -10.80 -24.08
C TYR A 183 1.84 -11.63 -23.87
N ALA A 184 1.05 -11.31 -22.85
CA ALA A 184 -0.19 -12.00 -22.48
C ALA A 184 -1.39 -11.64 -23.38
#